data_AF-A0A0B5DS36-F1
#
_entry.id   AF-A0A0B5DS36-F1
#
_cell.length_a   1.000
_cell.length_b   1.000
_cell.length_c   1.000
_cell.angle_alpha   90.00
_cell.angle_beta   90.00
_cell.angle_gamma   90.00
#
_symmetry.space_group_name_H-M   'P 1'
#
loop_
_entity.id
_entity.type
_entity.pdbx_description
1 polymer ?
#
loop_
_entity_poly.entity_id
_entity_poly.type
_entity_poly.pdbx_seq_one_letter_code
_entity_poly.pdbx_strand_id
1 'polypeptide(L)'
;MSDDFKRVESHDCPMSTCAAPAGSPCQTGKGKVAIQYHTARFRLVPQLAKALSVPTPAVRKPGSAWTELPGPVRAGAEPVGHVRLGYARASTARQSLDAQLDSLGEAGVTRVFSEKISTRATKRPELEAAVKLAGEIRSSGVAVTLVVREHKRLGRGIELAMLAEELKASDVGLEFLTGELKGSHDPSGIVFTVLAAMSGMEREYIRDRTLEGHESARKRGKTIGGAGVTDDDMLSMALHLRDQEMSLRDIAARLVITTGKKKGQHPSPATVMRMLREHDEQAATAAST
;
A
#
# COMPACT_ATOMS: atom_id res chain seq x y z
N MET A 1 -6.06 24.94 -34.36
CA MET A 1 -5.75 26.38 -34.33
C MET A 1 -6.07 27.04 -32.99
N SER A 2 -7.30 26.91 -32.44
CA SER A 2 -7.65 27.52 -31.12
C SER A 2 -6.83 26.94 -29.95
N ASP A 3 -6.59 25.63 -29.97
CA ASP A 3 -5.90 24.93 -28.87
C ASP A 3 -4.37 25.10 -28.94
N ASP A 4 -3.81 25.10 -30.15
CA ASP A 4 -2.37 25.32 -30.38
C ASP A 4 -1.93 26.70 -29.89
N PHE A 5 -2.75 27.71 -30.11
CA PHE A 5 -2.48 29.07 -29.65
C PHE A 5 -2.47 29.18 -28.12
N LYS A 6 -3.42 28.51 -27.43
CA LYS A 6 -3.43 28.45 -25.96
C LYS A 6 -2.17 27.79 -25.41
N ARG A 7 -1.65 26.76 -26.09
CA ARG A 7 -0.38 26.10 -25.76
C ARG A 7 0.85 26.97 -26.01
N VAL A 8 0.82 27.85 -27.01
CA VAL A 8 1.92 28.81 -27.27
C VAL A 8 1.95 29.88 -26.17
N GLU A 9 0.80 30.47 -25.87
CA GLU A 9 0.66 31.51 -24.84
C GLU A 9 0.80 30.97 -23.42
N SER A 10 0.79 29.63 -23.24
CA SER A 10 0.97 29.04 -21.94
C SER A 10 2.41 29.11 -21.42
N HIS A 11 3.37 29.44 -22.27
CA HIS A 11 4.78 29.51 -21.89
C HIS A 11 5.22 30.97 -21.76
N ASP A 12 6.07 31.24 -20.78
CA ASP A 12 6.79 32.51 -20.71
C ASP A 12 7.58 32.72 -22.01
N CYS A 13 7.72 33.98 -22.43
CA CYS A 13 8.48 34.27 -23.65
C CYS A 13 9.96 33.95 -23.41
N PRO A 14 10.58 33.05 -24.20
CA PRO A 14 11.98 32.66 -24.00
C PRO A 14 12.97 33.74 -24.44
N MET A 15 12.50 34.84 -25.03
CA MET A 15 13.34 35.96 -25.43
C MET A 15 13.65 36.85 -24.23
N SER A 16 14.93 36.97 -23.87
CA SER A 16 15.41 37.84 -22.78
C SER A 16 14.98 39.30 -22.93
N THR A 17 14.82 39.78 -24.17
CA THR A 17 14.37 41.14 -24.48
C THR A 17 12.86 41.35 -24.33
N CYS A 18 12.08 40.28 -24.27
CA CYS A 18 10.62 40.35 -24.14
C CYS A 18 10.17 39.96 -22.73
N ALA A 19 10.64 38.82 -22.21
CA ALA A 19 10.32 38.25 -20.90
C ALA A 19 8.82 38.26 -20.51
N ALA A 20 7.92 38.27 -21.49
CA ALA A 20 6.49 38.36 -21.25
C ALA A 20 6.00 37.08 -20.54
N PRO A 21 5.31 37.19 -19.38
CA PRO A 21 4.78 36.02 -18.68
C PRO A 21 3.71 35.29 -19.50
N ALA A 22 3.47 34.02 -19.18
CA ALA A 22 2.39 33.24 -19.77
C ALA A 22 1.04 33.99 -19.73
N GLY A 23 0.26 33.90 -20.81
CA GLY A 23 -1.02 34.60 -20.98
C GLY A 23 -0.92 36.08 -21.39
N SER A 24 0.27 36.69 -21.31
CA SER A 24 0.50 38.08 -21.71
C SER A 24 1.08 38.21 -23.13
N PRO A 25 0.72 39.28 -23.88
CA PRO A 25 1.20 39.49 -25.23
C PRO A 25 2.71 39.75 -25.25
N CYS A 26 3.36 39.33 -26.33
CA CYS A 26 4.76 39.66 -26.55
C CYS A 26 4.97 41.18 -26.56
N GLN A 27 6.04 41.61 -25.88
CA GLN A 27 6.49 42.98 -25.83
C GLN A 27 7.78 43.15 -26.64
N THR A 28 7.91 44.28 -27.30
CA THR A 28 9.16 44.76 -27.87
C THR A 28 10.16 45.07 -26.74
N GLY A 29 11.46 45.14 -27.05
CA GLY A 29 12.50 45.53 -26.07
C GLY A 29 12.33 46.94 -25.46
N LYS A 30 11.29 47.68 -25.85
CA LYS A 30 10.88 48.97 -25.27
C LYS A 30 9.60 48.87 -24.43
N GLY A 31 9.15 47.67 -24.06
CA GLY A 31 7.95 47.44 -23.24
C GLY A 31 6.60 47.67 -23.94
N LYS A 32 6.60 47.88 -25.26
CA LYS A 32 5.35 48.06 -26.05
C LYS A 32 4.90 46.73 -26.64
N VAL A 33 3.59 46.49 -26.73
CA VAL A 33 3.01 45.31 -27.40
C VAL A 33 3.52 45.21 -28.84
N ALA A 34 4.03 44.04 -29.21
CA ALA A 34 4.55 43.80 -30.55
C ALA A 34 3.42 43.78 -31.60
N ILE A 35 3.66 44.39 -32.76
CA ILE A 35 2.72 44.38 -33.90
C ILE A 35 2.56 42.96 -34.47
N GLN A 36 3.59 42.14 -34.34
CA GLN A 36 3.62 40.74 -34.75
C GLN A 36 3.97 39.84 -33.56
N TYR A 37 3.33 38.68 -33.48
CA TYR A 37 3.64 37.67 -32.47
C TYR A 37 5.03 37.11 -32.72
N HIS A 38 5.87 37.06 -31.69
CA HIS A 38 7.22 36.53 -31.85
C HIS A 38 7.19 35.01 -32.00
N THR A 39 7.92 34.52 -33.01
CA THR A 39 8.05 33.10 -33.37
C THR A 39 8.69 32.24 -32.27
N ALA A 40 9.33 32.86 -31.27
CA ALA A 40 10.10 32.16 -30.25
C ALA A 40 9.24 31.26 -29.34
N ARG A 41 8.03 31.69 -28.92
CA ARG A 41 7.12 30.84 -28.14
C ARG A 41 6.62 29.63 -28.95
N PHE A 42 6.49 29.77 -30.27
CA PHE A 42 6.04 28.69 -31.14
C PHE A 42 7.05 27.54 -31.20
N ARG A 43 8.34 27.80 -30.99
CA ARG A 43 9.37 26.76 -30.87
C ARG A 43 9.19 25.86 -29.65
N LEU A 44 8.48 26.33 -28.62
CA LEU A 44 8.19 25.56 -27.41
C LEU A 44 7.06 24.55 -27.63
N VAL A 45 6.30 24.67 -28.72
CA VAL A 45 5.23 23.73 -29.07
C VAL A 45 5.71 22.86 -30.24
N PRO A 46 5.98 21.55 -30.04
CA PRO A 46 6.61 20.69 -31.04
C PRO A 46 5.93 20.66 -32.41
N GLN A 47 4.59 20.75 -32.44
CA GLN A 47 3.79 20.75 -33.67
C GLN A 47 3.87 22.06 -34.47
N LEU A 48 4.26 23.17 -33.84
CA LEU A 48 4.38 24.48 -34.48
C LEU A 48 5.84 24.89 -34.74
N ALA A 49 6.80 24.22 -34.11
CA ALA A 49 8.23 24.54 -34.23
C ALA A 49 8.76 24.47 -35.67
N LYS A 50 8.12 23.68 -36.54
CA LYS A 50 8.49 23.50 -37.97
C LYS A 50 7.60 24.29 -38.93
N ALA A 51 6.60 25.04 -38.44
CA ALA A 51 5.72 25.82 -39.28
C ALA A 51 6.43 27.10 -39.78
N LEU A 52 6.43 27.31 -41.10
CA LEU A 52 7.01 28.50 -41.75
C LEU A 52 6.26 29.79 -41.39
N SER A 53 4.95 29.70 -41.19
CA SER A 53 4.10 30.79 -40.71
C SER A 53 3.00 30.23 -39.80
N VAL A 54 2.75 30.92 -38.69
CA VAL A 54 1.63 30.60 -37.80
C VAL A 54 0.68 31.80 -37.80
N PRO A 55 -0.59 31.63 -38.20
CA PRO A 55 -1.53 32.74 -38.26
C PRO A 55 -1.85 33.25 -36.86
N THR A 56 -1.76 34.56 -36.67
CA THR A 56 -2.12 35.24 -35.42
C THR A 56 -3.64 35.18 -35.21
N PRO A 57 -4.13 34.73 -34.03
CA PRO A 57 -5.56 34.70 -33.74
C PRO A 57 -6.19 36.09 -33.76
N ALA A 58 -7.49 36.16 -34.05
CA ALA A 58 -8.24 37.41 -34.14
C ALA A 58 -8.15 38.25 -32.85
N VAL A 59 -8.19 37.61 -31.67
CA VAL A 59 -8.07 38.25 -30.35
C VAL A 59 -6.73 38.97 -30.12
N ARG A 60 -5.75 38.76 -31.00
CA ARG A 60 -4.39 39.27 -30.89
C ARG A 60 -3.97 40.16 -32.07
N LYS A 61 -4.91 40.54 -32.94
CA LYS A 61 -4.65 41.49 -34.03
C LYS A 61 -4.43 42.90 -33.47
N PRO A 62 -3.56 43.72 -34.11
CA PRO A 62 -3.42 45.13 -33.78
C PRO A 62 -4.79 45.84 -33.70
N GLY A 63 -5.05 46.58 -32.62
CA GLY A 63 -6.33 47.26 -32.36
C GLY A 63 -7.35 46.48 -31.54
N SER A 64 -7.09 45.22 -31.18
CA SER A 64 -7.97 44.43 -30.29
C SER A 64 -7.73 44.79 -28.82
N ALA A 65 -8.80 44.83 -28.02
CA ALA A 65 -8.69 45.01 -26.57
C ALA A 65 -7.89 43.86 -25.94
N TRP A 66 -6.99 44.18 -25.00
CA TRP A 66 -6.24 43.16 -24.30
C TRP A 66 -7.17 42.33 -23.41
N THR A 67 -7.05 41.01 -23.52
CA THR A 67 -7.74 40.06 -22.65
C THR A 67 -6.73 39.02 -22.20
N GLU A 68 -6.59 38.90 -20.89
CA GLU A 68 -5.81 37.83 -20.28
C GLU A 68 -6.41 36.49 -20.70
N LEU A 69 -5.58 35.66 -21.33
CA LEU A 69 -5.99 34.30 -21.62
C LEU A 69 -5.78 33.46 -20.36
N PRO A 70 -6.59 32.43 -20.13
CA PRO A 70 -6.29 31.46 -19.08
C PRO A 70 -4.86 30.99 -19.28
N GLY A 71 -3.98 31.28 -18.32
CA GLY A 71 -2.65 30.69 -18.29
C GLY A 71 -2.77 29.16 -18.32
N PRO A 72 -1.68 28.42 -18.59
CA PRO A 72 -1.74 27.00 -18.28
C PRO A 72 -2.08 26.91 -16.80
N VAL A 73 -2.94 25.96 -16.46
CA VAL A 73 -3.00 25.49 -15.09
C VAL A 73 -1.57 25.09 -14.75
N ARG A 74 -0.88 25.90 -13.94
CA ARG A 74 0.44 25.53 -13.40
C ARG A 74 0.23 24.14 -12.79
N ALA A 75 1.11 23.19 -13.07
CA ALA A 75 1.02 21.81 -12.60
C ALA A 75 1.13 21.64 -11.06
N GLY A 76 0.75 22.66 -10.28
CA GLY A 76 0.65 22.65 -8.83
C GLY A 76 -0.57 23.44 -8.29
N ALA A 77 -1.52 23.84 -9.14
CA ALA A 77 -2.80 24.37 -8.69
C ALA A 77 -3.89 23.33 -9.02
N GLU A 78 -4.02 22.33 -8.15
CA GLU A 78 -5.10 21.35 -8.23
C GLU A 78 -6.47 22.03 -8.07
N PRO A 79 -7.52 21.46 -8.68
CA PRO A 79 -8.87 21.97 -8.56
C PRO A 79 -9.28 21.94 -7.09
N VAL A 80 -10.01 22.97 -6.67
CA VAL A 80 -10.66 23.07 -5.36
C VAL A 80 -11.46 21.78 -5.13
N GLY A 81 -10.92 20.86 -4.32
CA GLY A 81 -11.51 19.53 -4.10
C GLY A 81 -10.57 18.31 -4.17
N HIS A 82 -9.24 18.49 -4.28
CA HIS A 82 -8.27 17.39 -4.15
C HIS A 82 -7.39 17.58 -2.90
N VAL A 83 -7.27 16.55 -2.07
CA VAL A 83 -6.47 16.56 -0.84
C VAL A 83 -5.31 15.59 -0.99
N ARG A 84 -4.09 16.11 -0.81
CA ARG A 84 -2.86 15.32 -0.86
C ARG A 84 -2.33 15.12 0.55
N LEU A 85 -2.21 13.85 0.95
CA LEU A 85 -1.68 13.44 2.25
C LEU A 85 -0.30 12.83 2.04
N GLY A 86 0.68 13.24 2.83
CA GLY A 86 2.06 12.75 2.73
C GLY A 86 2.34 11.67 3.76
N TYR A 87 3.16 10.70 3.39
CA TYR A 87 3.69 9.74 4.34
C TYR A 87 5.20 9.57 4.21
N ALA A 88 5.90 9.63 5.34
CA ALA A 88 7.35 9.48 5.44
C ALA A 88 7.74 8.47 6.53
N ARG A 89 8.74 7.63 6.25
CA ARG A 89 9.23 6.61 7.20
C ARG A 89 10.75 6.55 7.24
N ALA A 90 11.33 6.48 8.43
CA ALA A 90 12.76 6.27 8.62
C ALA A 90 13.06 5.22 9.70
N SER A 91 13.97 4.28 9.42
CA SER A 91 14.30 3.21 10.37
C SER A 91 15.31 3.63 11.44
N THR A 92 16.26 4.53 11.14
CA THR A 92 17.32 4.90 12.10
C THR A 92 17.97 6.28 11.88
N ALA A 93 18.02 6.83 10.66
CA ALA A 93 18.73 8.09 10.38
C ALA A 93 17.80 9.33 10.35
N ARG A 94 18.11 10.37 11.14
CA ARG A 94 17.42 11.68 11.12
C ARG A 94 17.48 12.33 9.72
N GLN A 95 18.68 12.38 9.13
CA GLN A 95 18.91 12.92 7.77
C GLN A 95 18.05 12.25 6.69
N SER A 96 17.67 10.97 6.86
CA SER A 96 16.85 10.27 5.87
C SER A 96 15.36 10.60 5.94
N LEU A 97 14.89 11.13 7.09
CA LEU A 97 13.51 11.58 7.27
C LEU A 97 13.36 13.01 6.76
N ASP A 98 14.29 13.89 7.11
CA ASP A 98 14.27 15.30 6.70
C ASP A 98 14.25 15.41 5.16
N ALA A 99 15.12 14.66 4.47
CA ALA A 99 15.12 14.61 3.00
C ALA A 99 13.80 14.08 2.39
N GLN A 100 13.02 13.27 3.12
CA GLN A 100 11.68 12.85 2.68
C GLN A 100 10.65 13.95 2.88
N LEU A 101 10.71 14.64 4.02
CA LEU A 101 9.83 15.76 4.33
C LEU A 101 10.04 16.91 3.34
N ASP A 102 11.29 17.22 3.01
CA ASP A 102 11.65 18.24 2.01
C ASP A 102 11.07 17.88 0.64
N SER A 103 11.23 16.62 0.20
CA SER A 103 10.65 16.15 -1.07
C SER A 103 9.12 16.25 -1.10
N LEU A 104 8.45 15.96 0.03
CA LEU A 104 6.99 16.06 0.15
C LEU A 104 6.53 17.53 0.20
N GLY A 105 7.31 18.41 0.82
CA GLY A 105 7.07 19.85 0.84
C GLY A 105 7.22 20.47 -0.55
N GLU A 106 8.27 20.12 -1.29
CA GLU A 106 8.45 20.51 -2.70
C GLU A 106 7.33 20.02 -3.60
N ALA A 107 6.77 18.84 -3.31
CA ALA A 107 5.61 18.32 -4.01
C ALA A 107 4.31 19.05 -3.68
N GLY A 108 4.27 19.97 -2.71
CA GLY A 108 3.07 20.73 -2.33
C GLY A 108 2.12 19.99 -1.39
N VAL A 109 2.60 18.98 -0.68
CA VAL A 109 1.79 18.19 0.25
C VAL A 109 1.62 18.94 1.57
N THR A 110 0.38 19.28 1.91
CA THR A 110 0.09 20.15 3.08
C THR A 110 0.12 19.39 4.41
N ARG A 111 -0.28 18.10 4.42
CA ARG A 111 -0.39 17.31 5.65
C ARG A 111 0.43 16.04 5.53
N VAL A 112 1.44 15.90 6.36
CA VAL A 112 2.41 14.80 6.30
C VAL A 112 2.41 14.02 7.60
N PHE A 113 2.32 12.70 7.49
CA PHE A 113 2.47 11.74 8.58
C PHE A 113 3.89 11.19 8.54
N SER A 114 4.57 11.17 9.69
CA SER A 114 5.96 10.75 9.75
C SER A 114 6.21 9.84 10.94
N GLU A 115 6.86 8.70 10.69
CA GLU A 115 7.19 7.74 11.75
C GLU A 115 8.63 7.26 11.68
N LYS A 116 9.19 7.05 12.88
CA LYS A 116 10.55 6.50 13.03
C LYS A 116 10.48 5.06 13.52
N ILE A 117 10.18 4.15 12.61
CA ILE A 117 9.95 2.73 12.91
C ILE A 117 10.81 1.84 12.00
N SER A 118 11.38 0.78 12.58
CA SER A 118 12.15 -0.23 11.86
C SER A 118 11.26 -0.97 10.86
N THR A 119 11.84 -1.39 9.73
CA THR A 119 11.14 -2.17 8.70
C THR A 119 10.60 -3.51 9.19
N ARG A 120 11.08 -4.01 10.35
CA ARG A 120 10.60 -5.28 10.96
C ARG A 120 9.38 -5.11 11.87
N ALA A 121 8.98 -3.87 12.17
CA ALA A 121 7.83 -3.64 13.04
C ALA A 121 6.52 -3.84 12.26
N THR A 122 5.63 -4.66 12.82
CA THR A 122 4.35 -5.03 12.21
C THR A 122 3.27 -3.96 12.41
N LYS A 123 3.39 -3.11 13.43
CA LYS A 123 2.42 -2.05 13.73
C LYS A 123 2.95 -0.69 13.27
N ARG A 124 2.12 0.08 12.56
CA ARG A 124 2.49 1.38 11.98
C ARG A 124 1.37 2.40 12.26
N PRO A 125 1.36 3.00 13.45
CA PRO A 125 0.24 3.82 13.90
C PRO A 125 0.04 5.07 13.02
N GLU A 126 1.13 5.67 12.52
CA GLU A 126 1.05 6.86 11.67
C GLU A 126 0.56 6.54 10.25
N LEU A 127 0.98 5.40 9.68
CA LEU A 127 0.44 4.92 8.40
C LEU A 127 -1.05 4.61 8.52
N GLU A 128 -1.45 3.87 9.56
CA GLU A 128 -2.86 3.54 9.82
C GLU A 128 -3.71 4.80 10.00
N ALA A 129 -3.20 5.80 10.72
CA ALA A 129 -3.87 7.10 10.86
C ALA A 129 -4.00 7.85 9.53
N ALA A 130 -2.96 7.82 8.69
CA ALA A 130 -2.97 8.45 7.36
C ALA A 130 -4.01 7.80 6.44
N VAL A 131 -4.07 6.47 6.40
CA VAL A 131 -5.04 5.71 5.59
C VAL A 131 -6.46 5.96 6.09
N LYS A 132 -6.68 5.94 7.40
CA LYS A 132 -7.99 6.20 7.99
C LYS A 132 -8.47 7.62 7.66
N LEU A 133 -7.62 8.63 7.83
CA LEU A 133 -7.96 10.00 7.47
C LEU A 133 -8.23 10.13 5.97
N ALA A 134 -7.47 9.43 5.12
CA ALA A 134 -7.69 9.44 3.68
C ALA A 134 -9.08 8.89 3.32
N GLY A 135 -9.48 7.77 3.94
CA GLY A 135 -10.80 7.18 3.75
C GLY A 135 -11.94 8.07 4.27
N GLU A 136 -11.77 8.70 5.43
CA GLU A 136 -12.74 9.65 5.99
C GLU A 136 -12.95 10.86 5.03
N ILE A 137 -11.86 11.45 4.54
CA ILE A 137 -11.95 12.57 3.58
C ILE A 137 -12.55 12.10 2.26
N ARG A 138 -12.21 10.90 1.77
CA ARG A 138 -12.80 10.36 0.54
C ARG A 138 -14.30 10.12 0.69
N SER A 139 -14.76 9.66 1.85
CA SER A 139 -16.19 9.50 2.14
C SER A 139 -16.96 10.83 2.15
N SER A 140 -16.27 11.96 2.36
CA SER A 140 -16.87 13.30 2.26
C SER A 140 -17.05 13.81 0.82
N GLY A 141 -16.66 13.00 -0.18
CA GLY A 141 -16.81 13.30 -1.62
C GLY A 141 -15.60 13.98 -2.26
N VAL A 142 -14.53 14.20 -1.50
CA VAL A 142 -13.30 14.86 -1.93
C VAL A 142 -12.34 13.82 -2.51
N ALA A 143 -11.59 14.15 -3.56
CA ALA A 143 -10.56 13.25 -4.10
C ALA A 143 -9.32 13.28 -3.21
N VAL A 144 -8.78 12.11 -2.85
CA VAL A 144 -7.63 12.00 -1.94
C VAL A 144 -6.53 11.18 -2.59
N THR A 145 -5.31 11.71 -2.53
CA THR A 145 -4.10 10.99 -2.95
C THR A 145 -3.11 10.91 -1.81
N LEU A 146 -2.64 9.70 -1.52
CA LEU A 146 -1.55 9.45 -0.60
C LEU A 146 -0.21 9.53 -1.35
N VAL A 147 0.57 10.55 -1.04
CA VAL A 147 1.86 10.88 -1.65
C VAL A 147 3.00 10.33 -0.81
N VAL A 148 3.89 9.58 -1.43
CA VAL A 148 5.04 8.96 -0.78
C VAL A 148 6.28 9.15 -1.65
N ARG A 149 7.45 9.29 -1.03
CA ARG A 149 8.68 9.44 -1.81
C ARG A 149 8.99 8.20 -2.67
N GLU A 150 8.90 7.00 -2.09
CA GLU A 150 9.20 5.73 -2.77
C GLU A 150 8.39 4.58 -2.15
N HIS A 151 7.98 3.59 -2.95
CA HIS A 151 7.19 2.42 -2.50
C HIS A 151 7.78 1.68 -1.29
N LYS A 152 9.12 1.63 -1.17
CA LYS A 152 9.83 1.00 -0.04
C LYS A 152 9.49 1.63 1.33
N ARG A 153 8.93 2.83 1.33
CA ARG A 153 8.46 3.50 2.55
C ARG A 153 7.13 2.94 3.03
N LEU A 154 6.25 2.52 2.13
CA LEU A 154 4.97 1.88 2.45
C LEU A 154 5.10 0.41 2.84
N GLY A 155 6.06 -0.32 2.27
CA GLY A 155 6.22 -1.74 2.57
C GLY A 155 7.03 -2.48 1.52
N ARG A 156 7.16 -3.79 1.69
CA ARG A 156 7.74 -4.71 0.70
C ARG A 156 6.77 -5.87 0.45
N GLY A 157 6.66 -6.32 -0.80
CA GLY A 157 5.83 -7.47 -1.18
C GLY A 157 4.40 -7.35 -0.62
N ILE A 158 4.01 -8.36 0.16
CA ILE A 158 2.72 -8.46 0.88
C ILE A 158 2.26 -7.16 1.54
N GLU A 159 3.13 -6.45 2.27
CA GLU A 159 2.69 -5.26 3.01
C GLU A 159 2.20 -4.15 2.08
N LEU A 160 2.90 -3.95 0.95
CA LEU A 160 2.50 -2.98 -0.06
C LEU A 160 1.24 -3.45 -0.80
N ALA A 161 1.14 -4.75 -1.04
CA ALA A 161 0.02 -5.38 -1.72
C ALA A 161 -1.28 -5.27 -0.90
N MET A 162 -1.23 -5.56 0.40
CA MET A 162 -2.34 -5.38 1.33
C MET A 162 -2.77 -3.93 1.46
N LEU A 163 -1.79 -3.01 1.57
CA LEU A 163 -2.08 -1.58 1.63
C LEU A 163 -2.73 -1.09 0.33
N ALA A 164 -2.28 -1.58 -0.83
CA ALA A 164 -2.89 -1.24 -2.12
C ALA A 164 -4.34 -1.76 -2.20
N GLU A 165 -4.65 -2.95 -1.69
CA GLU A 165 -6.03 -3.46 -1.59
C GLU A 165 -6.91 -2.56 -0.69
N GLU A 166 -6.41 -2.13 0.46
CA GLU A 166 -7.13 -1.27 1.40
C GLU A 166 -7.40 0.13 0.82
N LEU A 167 -6.38 0.74 0.20
CA LEU A 167 -6.51 2.03 -0.46
C LEU A 167 -7.44 1.95 -1.67
N LYS A 168 -7.42 0.84 -2.42
CA LYS A 168 -8.35 0.58 -3.52
C LYS A 168 -9.79 0.46 -3.03
N ALA A 169 -10.02 -0.25 -1.92
CA ALA A 169 -11.35 -0.38 -1.32
C ALA A 169 -11.90 0.97 -0.82
N SER A 170 -11.01 1.87 -0.40
CA SER A 170 -11.34 3.22 0.06
C SER A 170 -11.33 4.25 -1.07
N ASP A 171 -11.05 3.85 -2.31
CA ASP A 171 -10.94 4.71 -3.50
C ASP A 171 -9.97 5.90 -3.32
N VAL A 172 -8.82 5.63 -2.69
CA VAL A 172 -7.74 6.59 -2.42
C VAL A 172 -6.57 6.34 -3.38
N GLY A 173 -6.17 7.38 -4.11
CA GLY A 173 -5.04 7.33 -5.05
C GLY A 173 -3.69 7.20 -4.37
N LEU A 174 -2.69 6.72 -5.11
CA LEU A 174 -1.30 6.64 -4.66
C LEU A 174 -0.39 7.43 -5.59
N GLU A 175 0.49 8.25 -5.04
CA GLU A 175 1.51 8.96 -5.82
C GLU A 175 2.90 8.67 -5.29
N PHE A 176 3.82 8.31 -6.20
CA PHE A 176 5.23 8.13 -5.90
C PHE A 176 6.07 9.23 -6.53
N LEU A 177 6.84 9.94 -5.73
CA LEU A 177 7.70 11.04 -6.21
C LEU A 177 8.95 10.52 -6.94
N THR A 178 9.49 9.38 -6.50
CA THR A 178 10.72 8.78 -7.05
C THR A 178 10.64 7.25 -7.13
N GLY A 179 11.62 6.67 -7.84
CA GLY A 179 11.75 5.22 -8.03
C GLY A 179 11.05 4.71 -9.29
N GLU A 180 10.97 3.38 -9.40
CA GLU A 180 10.45 2.67 -10.59
C GLU A 180 8.95 2.89 -10.81
N LEU A 181 8.20 3.12 -9.74
CA LEU A 181 6.76 3.38 -9.78
C LEU A 181 6.44 4.88 -9.77
N LYS A 182 7.38 5.76 -10.14
CA LYS A 182 7.17 7.21 -10.12
C LYS A 182 5.92 7.61 -10.93
N GLY A 183 5.08 8.45 -10.33
CA GLY A 183 3.84 8.96 -10.94
C GLY A 183 2.64 8.84 -10.01
N SER A 184 1.52 9.40 -10.46
CA SER A 184 0.21 9.25 -9.81
C SER A 184 -0.51 8.03 -10.35
N HIS A 185 -1.05 7.23 -9.45
CA HIS A 185 -1.72 5.96 -9.71
C HIS A 185 -3.13 6.01 -9.17
N ASP A 186 -4.08 5.81 -10.08
CA ASP A 186 -5.49 5.71 -9.74
C ASP A 186 -5.83 4.34 -9.14
N PRO A 187 -6.77 4.25 -8.17
CA PRO A 187 -7.24 2.99 -7.59
C PRO A 187 -7.72 1.95 -8.62
N SER A 188 -8.29 2.40 -9.73
CA SER A 188 -8.74 1.55 -10.84
C SER A 188 -7.61 1.15 -11.81
N GLY A 189 -6.43 1.74 -11.64
CA GLY A 189 -5.29 1.57 -12.52
C GLY A 189 -4.62 0.19 -12.46
N ILE A 190 -3.74 -0.03 -13.43
CA ILE A 190 -3.00 -1.28 -13.57
C ILE A 190 -2.06 -1.55 -12.40
N VAL A 191 -1.46 -0.50 -11.82
CA VAL A 191 -0.51 -0.63 -10.70
C VAL A 191 -1.19 -1.18 -9.45
N PHE A 192 -2.36 -0.65 -9.09
CA PHE A 192 -3.16 -1.19 -7.99
C PHE A 192 -3.61 -2.63 -8.25
N THR A 193 -4.00 -2.93 -9.49
CA THR A 193 -4.47 -4.27 -9.87
C THR A 193 -3.36 -5.31 -9.78
N VAL A 194 -2.15 -4.98 -10.25
CA VAL A 194 -0.98 -5.86 -10.15
C VAL A 194 -0.56 -6.02 -8.69
N LEU A 195 -0.49 -4.94 -7.91
CA LEU A 195 -0.14 -5.00 -6.49
C LEU A 195 -1.15 -5.85 -5.70
N ALA A 196 -2.45 -5.69 -5.95
CA ALA A 196 -3.49 -6.53 -5.31
C ALA A 196 -3.34 -8.01 -5.70
N ALA A 197 -3.10 -8.31 -6.98
CA ALA A 197 -2.89 -9.69 -7.43
C ALA A 197 -1.69 -10.36 -6.73
N MET A 198 -0.60 -9.61 -6.50
CA MET A 198 0.56 -10.11 -5.75
C MET A 198 0.21 -10.49 -4.31
N SER A 199 -0.68 -9.74 -3.65
CA SER A 199 -1.17 -10.04 -2.29
C SER A 199 -1.79 -11.44 -2.20
N GLY A 200 -2.61 -11.80 -3.19
CA GLY A 200 -3.24 -13.10 -3.30
C GLY A 200 -2.23 -14.22 -3.55
N MET A 201 -1.32 -14.02 -4.51
CA MET A 201 -0.31 -15.02 -4.89
C MET A 201 0.64 -15.37 -3.75
N GLU A 202 1.09 -14.37 -2.99
CA GLU A 202 2.06 -14.59 -1.91
C GLU A 202 1.42 -15.30 -0.70
N ARG A 203 0.13 -15.02 -0.42
CA ARG A 203 -0.66 -15.77 0.58
C ARG A 203 -0.77 -17.25 0.22
N GLU A 204 -1.09 -17.54 -1.05
CA GLU A 204 -1.19 -18.91 -1.54
C GLU A 204 0.18 -19.61 -1.50
N TYR A 205 1.24 -18.93 -1.94
CA TYR A 205 2.62 -19.44 -1.88
C TYR A 205 3.07 -19.81 -0.46
N ILE A 206 2.80 -18.96 0.54
CA ILE A 206 3.13 -19.25 1.94
C ILE A 206 2.35 -20.48 2.42
N ARG A 207 1.06 -20.59 2.06
CA ARG A 207 0.22 -21.74 2.42
C ARG A 207 0.79 -23.03 1.86
N ASP A 208 1.10 -23.04 0.56
CA ASP A 208 1.61 -24.22 -0.14
C ASP A 208 2.96 -24.65 0.43
N ARG A 209 3.88 -23.70 0.66
CA ARG A 209 5.18 -23.99 1.27
C ARG A 209 5.06 -24.52 2.70
N THR A 210 4.06 -24.05 3.44
CA THR A 210 3.78 -24.54 4.80
C THR A 210 3.26 -25.97 4.76
N LEU A 211 2.36 -26.29 3.81
CA LEU A 211 1.85 -27.65 3.60
C LEU A 211 2.96 -28.61 3.15
N GLU A 212 3.82 -28.20 2.21
CA GLU A 212 5.01 -28.97 1.80
C GLU A 212 5.96 -29.21 2.97
N GLY A 213 6.18 -28.18 3.80
CA GLY A 213 6.95 -28.30 5.03
C GLY A 213 6.34 -29.29 6.01
N HIS A 214 5.01 -29.29 6.15
CA HIS A 214 4.28 -30.23 6.97
C HIS A 214 4.37 -31.67 6.44
N GLU A 215 4.21 -31.88 5.15
CA GLU A 215 4.37 -33.21 4.54
C GLU A 215 5.81 -33.73 4.68
N SER A 216 6.80 -32.86 4.47
CA SER A 216 8.22 -33.20 4.65
C SER A 216 8.53 -33.57 6.11
N ALA A 217 7.99 -32.83 7.07
CA ALA A 217 8.14 -33.15 8.49
C ALA A 217 7.42 -34.45 8.88
N ARG A 218 6.20 -34.71 8.36
CA ARG A 218 5.50 -35.99 8.53
C ARG A 218 6.31 -37.17 7.96
N LYS A 219 6.86 -37.03 6.75
CA LYS A 219 7.73 -38.04 6.12
C LYS A 219 8.98 -38.34 6.95
N ARG A 220 9.49 -37.35 7.69
CA ARG A 220 10.62 -37.49 8.63
C ARG A 220 10.19 -37.96 10.02
N GLY A 221 8.94 -38.37 10.21
CA GLY A 221 8.41 -38.87 11.48
C GLY A 221 8.20 -37.80 12.55
N LYS A 222 8.25 -36.51 12.21
CA LYS A 222 7.88 -35.44 13.16
C LYS A 222 6.37 -35.30 13.22
N THR A 223 5.80 -35.56 14.38
CA THR A 223 4.37 -35.34 14.66
C THR A 223 4.08 -33.84 14.67
N ILE A 224 3.15 -33.42 13.82
CA ILE A 224 2.75 -32.02 13.67
C ILE A 224 1.42 -31.85 14.40
N GLY A 225 1.44 -31.11 15.50
CA GLY A 225 0.30 -30.94 16.39
C GLY A 225 0.76 -30.68 17.82
N GLY A 226 -0.19 -30.50 18.75
CA GLY A 226 0.12 -30.45 20.17
C GLY A 226 0.68 -31.78 20.64
N ALA A 227 1.76 -31.76 21.42
CA ALA A 227 2.29 -32.97 22.05
C ALA A 227 1.17 -33.65 22.86
N GLY A 228 1.01 -34.96 22.66
CA GLY A 228 0.12 -35.77 23.48
C GLY A 228 0.47 -35.60 24.95
N VAL A 229 -0.56 -35.43 25.78
CA VAL A 229 -0.43 -35.27 27.24
C VAL A 229 -0.60 -36.61 27.94
N THR A 230 -0.95 -37.65 27.18
CA THR A 230 -1.17 -39.03 27.60
C THR A 230 0.14 -39.80 27.51
N ASP A 231 0.43 -40.53 28.57
CA ASP A 231 1.60 -41.39 28.75
C ASP A 231 1.13 -42.85 28.91
N ASP A 232 1.98 -43.84 28.63
CA ASP A 232 1.61 -45.26 28.72
C ASP A 232 1.23 -45.65 30.17
N ASP A 233 1.91 -45.07 31.16
CA ASP A 233 1.58 -45.22 32.58
C ASP A 233 0.20 -44.62 32.92
N MET A 234 -0.18 -43.52 32.25
CA MET A 234 -1.49 -42.92 32.44
C MET A 234 -2.59 -43.78 31.82
N LEU A 235 -2.33 -44.39 30.65
CA LEU A 235 -3.26 -45.29 29.98
C LEU A 235 -3.48 -46.57 30.79
N SER A 236 -2.42 -47.21 31.27
CA SER A 236 -2.53 -48.42 32.10
C SER A 236 -3.31 -48.18 33.39
N MET A 237 -3.05 -47.06 34.07
CA MET A 237 -3.83 -46.64 35.25
C MET A 237 -5.30 -46.38 34.90
N ALA A 238 -5.58 -45.73 33.76
CA ALA A 238 -6.95 -45.47 33.34
C ALA A 238 -7.73 -46.75 33.02
N LEU A 239 -7.09 -47.74 32.39
CA LEU A 239 -7.68 -49.06 32.13
C LEU A 239 -7.98 -49.79 33.43
N HIS A 240 -7.04 -49.78 34.39
CA HIS A 240 -7.27 -50.38 35.71
C HIS A 240 -8.46 -49.74 36.46
N LEU A 241 -8.58 -48.41 36.40
CA LEU A 241 -9.70 -47.71 37.04
C LEU A 241 -11.03 -47.94 36.27
N ARG A 242 -10.98 -48.17 34.96
CA ARG A 242 -12.15 -48.56 34.15
C ARG A 242 -12.65 -49.96 34.54
N ASP A 243 -11.74 -50.90 34.78
CA ASP A 243 -12.09 -52.27 35.20
C ASP A 243 -12.72 -52.31 36.61
N GLN A 244 -12.50 -51.27 37.42
CA GLN A 244 -13.19 -51.04 38.69
C GLN A 244 -14.57 -50.36 38.54
N GLU A 245 -15.10 -50.30 37.31
CA GLU A 245 -16.40 -49.69 36.95
C GLU A 245 -16.55 -48.22 37.35
N MET A 246 -15.44 -47.48 37.44
CA MET A 246 -15.46 -46.07 37.79
C MET A 246 -15.99 -45.17 36.66
N SER A 247 -16.62 -44.06 37.03
CA SER A 247 -17.07 -43.07 36.06
C SER A 247 -15.88 -42.33 35.42
N LEU A 248 -16.02 -41.92 34.15
CA LEU A 248 -14.97 -41.17 33.43
C LEU A 248 -14.54 -39.88 34.14
N ARG A 249 -15.43 -39.25 34.93
CA ARG A 249 -15.08 -38.06 35.72
C ARG A 249 -14.18 -38.43 36.90
N ASP A 250 -14.48 -39.53 37.57
CA ASP A 250 -13.70 -39.97 38.73
C ASP A 250 -12.33 -40.52 38.30
N ILE A 251 -12.27 -41.20 37.16
CA ILE A 251 -11.01 -41.61 36.52
C ILE A 251 -10.16 -40.37 36.22
N ALA A 252 -10.74 -39.36 35.57
CA ALA A 252 -10.04 -38.12 35.25
C ALA A 252 -9.49 -37.40 36.50
N ALA A 253 -10.25 -37.38 37.60
CA ALA A 253 -9.83 -36.75 38.86
C ALA A 253 -8.69 -37.51 39.58
N ARG A 254 -8.52 -38.81 39.31
CA ARG A 254 -7.46 -39.64 39.91
C ARG A 254 -6.17 -39.68 39.09
N LEU A 255 -6.23 -39.33 37.82
CA LEU A 255 -5.06 -39.28 36.93
C LEU A 255 -4.34 -37.93 37.06
N VAL A 256 -3.02 -37.93 36.88
CA VAL A 256 -2.19 -36.73 36.91
C VAL A 256 -1.30 -36.69 35.66
N ILE A 257 -1.26 -35.53 35.02
CA ILE A 257 -0.41 -35.28 33.86
C ILE A 257 1.05 -35.15 34.29
N THR A 258 1.91 -36.00 33.74
CA THR A 258 3.35 -36.07 34.08
C THR A 258 4.23 -35.22 33.17
N THR A 259 3.79 -34.92 31.94
CA THR A 259 4.58 -34.25 30.90
C THR A 259 3.91 -32.99 30.33
N GLY A 260 4.72 -32.11 29.73
CA GLY A 260 4.24 -30.92 29.02
C GLY A 260 3.80 -29.74 29.91
N LYS A 261 3.14 -28.76 29.28
CA LYS A 261 2.79 -27.46 29.91
C LYS A 261 1.75 -27.59 31.04
N LYS A 262 0.98 -28.69 31.07
CA LYS A 262 -0.07 -28.96 32.07
C LYS A 262 0.36 -29.98 33.13
N LYS A 263 1.68 -30.15 33.34
CA LYS A 263 2.22 -31.05 34.36
C LYS A 263 1.62 -30.74 35.75
N GLY A 264 1.21 -31.78 36.46
CA GLY A 264 0.59 -31.69 37.79
C GLY A 264 -0.91 -31.40 37.79
N GLN A 265 -1.54 -31.22 36.63
CA GLN A 265 -3.00 -31.08 36.51
C GLN A 265 -3.67 -32.41 36.20
N HIS A 266 -4.98 -32.48 36.46
CA HIS A 266 -5.83 -33.60 36.06
C HIS A 266 -6.24 -33.49 34.58
N PRO A 267 -6.27 -34.60 33.82
CA PRO A 267 -6.80 -34.59 32.46
C PRO A 267 -8.31 -34.30 32.47
N SER A 268 -8.85 -33.81 31.35
CA SER A 268 -10.30 -33.67 31.22
C SER A 268 -10.94 -35.05 30.97
N PRO A 269 -12.22 -35.25 31.34
CA PRO A 269 -12.93 -36.49 31.02
C PRO A 269 -12.94 -36.82 29.52
N ALA A 270 -12.92 -35.81 28.65
CA ALA A 270 -12.84 -35.98 27.19
C ALA A 270 -11.48 -36.54 26.75
N THR A 271 -10.38 -36.13 27.40
CA THR A 271 -9.05 -36.70 27.14
C THR A 271 -8.99 -38.17 27.54
N VAL A 272 -9.55 -38.52 28.70
CA VAL A 272 -9.62 -39.92 29.18
C VAL A 272 -10.48 -40.77 28.24
N MET A 273 -11.64 -40.27 27.84
CA MET A 273 -12.50 -40.95 26.85
C MET A 273 -11.76 -41.22 25.55
N ARG A 274 -11.07 -40.21 24.98
CA ARG A 274 -10.33 -40.37 23.73
C ARG A 274 -9.22 -41.42 23.87
N MET A 275 -8.47 -41.37 24.97
CA MET A 275 -7.37 -42.29 25.26
C MET A 275 -7.85 -43.75 25.36
N LEU A 276 -8.95 -44.00 26.08
CA LEU A 276 -9.54 -45.35 26.18
C LEU A 276 -10.10 -45.84 24.83
N ARG A 277 -10.72 -44.94 24.05
CA ARG A 277 -11.26 -45.27 22.74
C ARG A 277 -10.16 -45.64 21.74
N GLU A 278 -9.07 -44.87 21.72
CA GLU A 278 -7.90 -45.16 20.88
C GLU A 278 -7.30 -46.54 21.23
N HIS A 279 -7.21 -46.89 22.52
CA HIS A 279 -6.77 -48.21 22.96
C HIS A 279 -7.72 -49.33 22.50
N ASP A 280 -9.03 -49.15 22.68
CA ASP A 280 -10.02 -50.16 22.28
C ASP A 280 -10.03 -50.35 20.74
N GLU A 281 -9.87 -49.28 19.97
CA GLU A 281 -9.74 -49.32 18.49
C GLU A 281 -8.46 -50.07 18.06
N GLN A 282 -7.33 -49.85 18.76
CA GLN A 282 -6.06 -50.56 18.53
C GLN A 282 -6.14 -52.04 18.89
N ALA A 283 -6.80 -52.37 20.01
CA ALA A 283 -7.02 -53.75 20.43
C ALA A 283 -7.94 -54.50 19.44
N ALA A 284 -8.98 -53.84 18.94
CA ALA A 284 -9.89 -54.41 17.94
C ALA A 284 -9.21 -54.64 16.58
N THR A 285 -8.33 -53.72 16.15
CA THR A 285 -7.54 -53.90 14.93
C THR A 285 -6.49 -55.00 15.08
N ALA A 286 -5.82 -55.09 16.24
CA ALA A 286 -4.88 -56.18 16.53
C ALA A 286 -5.55 -57.56 16.60
N ALA A 287 -6.80 -57.64 17.08
CA ALA A 287 -7.57 -58.89 17.15
C ALA A 287 -8.17 -59.34 15.80
N SER A 288 -8.19 -58.46 14.79
CA SER A 288 -8.73 -58.73 13.44
C SER A 288 -7.65 -58.97 12.38
N THR A 289 -6.37 -58.97 12.78
CA THR A 289 -5.21 -59.27 11.93
C THR A 289 -4.65 -60.64 12.27
#